data_AF-A0A1V5GVX8-F1
#
_entry.id   AF-A0A1V5GVX8-F1
#
_cell.length_a   1.000
_cell.length_b   1.000
_cell.length_c   1.000
_cell.angle_alpha   90.00
_cell.angle_beta   90.00
_cell.angle_gamma   90.00
#
_symmetry.space_group_name_H-M   'P 1'
#
loop_
_entity.id
_entity.type
_entity.pdbx_description
1 polymer ?
#
loop_
_entity_poly.entity_id
_entity_poly.type
_entity_poly.pdbx_seq_one_letter_code
_entity_poly.pdbx_strand_id
1 'polypeptide(L)'
;MPSFENLEKWANEQGISFSSQADLTSNDKVVALFEKEMEEHMRDYARVEQIRKFTLLETPWAQETGELTPTMKLKRRVINQKFSRQIEAMYPPE
;
A
#
# COMPACT_ATOMS: atom_id res chain seq x y z
N MET A 1 -0.87 0.67 -2.47
CA MET A 1 0.07 0.40 -3.57
C MET A 1 1.01 1.58 -3.65
N PRO A 2 2.32 1.36 -3.47
CA PRO A 2 3.33 2.41 -3.63
C PRO A 2 3.39 2.96 -5.06
N SER A 3 3.91 4.18 -5.21
CA SER A 3 4.48 4.60 -6.48
C SER A 3 5.81 3.87 -6.67
N PHE A 4 5.81 2.77 -7.45
CA PHE A 4 7.01 1.95 -7.64
C PHE A 4 8.17 2.75 -8.22
N GLU A 5 7.92 3.67 -9.15
CA GLU A 5 8.98 4.52 -9.72
C GLU A 5 9.71 5.33 -8.63
N ASN A 6 8.97 5.95 -7.71
CA ASN A 6 9.57 6.74 -6.63
C ASN A 6 10.20 5.85 -5.56
N LEU A 7 9.56 4.70 -5.28
CA LEU A 7 10.03 3.76 -4.29
C LEU A 7 11.35 3.10 -4.70
N GLU A 8 11.50 2.75 -5.99
CA GLU A 8 12.74 2.20 -6.54
C GLU A 8 13.89 3.21 -6.47
N LYS A 9 13.63 4.48 -6.79
CA LYS A 9 14.65 5.55 -6.64
C LYS A 9 15.09 5.67 -5.18
N TRP A 10 14.13 5.77 -4.26
CA TRP A 10 14.42 5.84 -2.82
C TRP A 10 15.17 4.60 -2.31
N ALA A 11 14.77 3.41 -2.72
CA ALA A 11 15.40 2.16 -2.32
C ALA A 11 16.86 2.10 -2.78
N ASN A 12 17.16 2.53 -4.01
CA ASN A 12 18.52 2.65 -4.51
C ASN A 12 19.36 3.65 -3.69
N GLU A 13 18.79 4.82 -3.35
CA GLU A 13 19.47 5.82 -2.51
C GLU A 13 19.77 5.30 -1.10
N GLN A 14 18.90 4.45 -0.56
CA GLN A 14 19.08 3.80 0.75
C GLN A 14 19.96 2.54 0.68
N GLY A 15 20.48 2.18 -0.50
CA GLY A 15 21.29 0.98 -0.71
C GLY A 15 20.54 -0.34 -0.51
N ILE A 16 19.23 -0.34 -0.71
CA ILE A 16 18.37 -1.53 -0.62
C ILE A 16 18.42 -2.24 -1.97
N SER A 17 18.94 -3.47 -1.99
CA SER A 17 18.87 -4.33 -3.17
C SER A 17 17.48 -4.97 -3.25
N PHE A 18 16.86 -4.89 -4.43
CA PHE A 18 15.58 -5.49 -4.72
C PHE A 18 15.59 -6.08 -6.13
N SER A 19 14.86 -7.18 -6.31
CA SER A 19 14.72 -7.89 -7.59
C SER A 19 13.30 -7.78 -8.13
N SER A 20 12.33 -7.50 -7.25
CA SER A 20 10.92 -7.42 -7.57
C SER A 20 10.18 -6.40 -6.71
N GLN A 21 8.97 -6.05 -7.12
CA GLN A 21 8.05 -5.20 -6.34
C GLN A 21 7.62 -5.87 -5.03
N ALA A 22 7.58 -7.21 -5.00
CA ALA A 22 7.31 -7.98 -3.79
C ALA A 22 8.41 -7.78 -2.73
N ASP A 23 9.68 -7.76 -3.16
CA ASP A 23 10.83 -7.53 -2.28
C ASP A 23 10.75 -6.15 -1.62
N LEU A 24 10.39 -5.13 -2.41
CA LEU A 24 10.23 -3.76 -1.90
C LEU A 24 9.06 -3.64 -0.94
N THR A 25 7.91 -4.22 -1.26
CA THR A 25 6.70 -4.11 -0.43
C THR A 25 6.77 -4.92 0.86
N SER A 26 7.60 -5.96 0.91
CA SER A 26 7.85 -6.76 2.10
C SER A 26 9.06 -6.28 2.93
N ASN A 27 9.76 -5.22 2.48
CA ASN A 27 10.94 -4.72 3.17
C ASN A 27 10.56 -3.84 4.37
N ASP A 28 11.06 -4.17 5.56
CA ASP A 28 10.78 -3.42 6.80
C ASP A 28 11.15 -1.94 6.70
N LYS A 29 12.23 -1.57 5.99
CA LYS A 29 12.61 -0.16 5.80
C LYS A 29 11.58 0.60 4.97
N VAL A 30 10.99 -0.07 3.98
CA VAL A 30 9.93 0.51 3.15
C VAL A 30 8.65 0.66 3.97
N VAL A 31 8.27 -0.36 4.74
CA VAL A 31 7.11 -0.29 5.64
C VAL A 31 7.28 0.87 6.62
N ALA A 32 8.44 1.01 7.25
CA ALA A 32 8.74 2.10 8.18
C ALA A 32 8.71 3.49 7.53
N LEU A 33 9.13 3.61 6.26
CA LEU A 33 9.01 4.85 5.50
C LEU A 33 7.54 5.26 5.37
N PHE A 34 6.68 4.32 4.96
CA PHE A 34 5.25 4.59 4.81
C PHE A 34 4.56 4.89 6.15
N GLU A 35 4.93 4.19 7.23
CA GLU A 35 4.46 4.51 8.59
C GLU A 35 4.76 5.94 8.97
N LYS A 36 6.02 6.36 8.80
CA LYS A 36 6.45 7.72 9.13
C LYS A 36 5.69 8.77 8.32
N GLU A 37 5.60 8.58 7.01
CA GLU A 37 4.86 9.49 6.12
C GLU A 37 3.38 9.58 6.53
N MET A 38 2.76 8.46 6.85
CA MET A 38 1.36 8.44 7.32
C MET A 38 1.20 9.17 8.65
N GLU A 39 2.09 8.95 9.62
CA GLU A 39 2.06 9.64 10.91
C GLU A 39 2.21 11.15 10.76
N GLU A 40 3.11 11.60 9.87
CA GLU A 40 3.32 13.02 9.59
C GLU A 40 2.09 13.68 8.96
N HIS A 41 1.45 13.01 7.99
CA HIS A 41 0.26 13.54 7.30
C HIS A 41 -1.02 13.42 8.14
N MET A 42 -1.07 12.48 9.10
CA MET A 42 -2.24 12.24 9.93
C MET A 42 -2.20 12.95 11.30
N ARG A 43 -1.18 13.78 11.53
CA ARG A 43 -0.98 14.48 12.82
C ARG A 43 -2.18 15.32 13.26
N ASP A 44 -2.88 15.93 12.30
CA ASP A 44 -4.03 16.82 12.56
C ASP A 44 -5.38 16.10 12.57
N TYR A 45 -5.39 14.79 12.31
CA TYR A 45 -6.62 13.98 12.25
C TYR A 45 -6.96 13.39 13.61
N ALA A 46 -8.26 13.17 13.87
CA ALA A 46 -8.68 12.50 15.11
C ALA A 46 -8.20 11.04 15.13
N ARG A 47 -7.94 10.48 16.33
CA ARG A 47 -7.47 9.09 16.52
C ARG A 47 -8.36 8.00 15.88
N VAL A 48 -9.61 8.33 15.54
CA VAL A 48 -10.56 7.42 14.88
C VAL A 48 -10.48 7.50 13.35
N GLU A 49 -9.91 8.57 12.81
CA GLU A 49 -9.71 8.81 11.37
C GLU A 49 -8.31 8.38 10.92
N GLN A 50 -7.36 8.26 11.85
CA GLN A 50 -6.01 7.79 11.58
C GLN A 50 -6.01 6.31 11.16
N ILE A 51 -5.25 6.01 10.11
CA ILE A 51 -5.07 4.64 9.63
C ILE A 51 -4.19 3.88 10.62
N ARG A 52 -4.74 2.82 11.22
CA ARG A 52 -4.05 2.01 12.25
C ARG A 52 -3.28 0.83 11.71
N LYS A 53 -3.74 0.27 10.59
CA LYS A 53 -3.15 -0.90 9.94
C LYS A 53 -3.23 -0.70 8.43
N PHE A 54 -2.14 -1.02 7.75
CA PHE A 54 -2.06 -0.97 6.30
C PHE A 54 -1.25 -2.15 5.77
N THR A 55 -1.37 -2.41 4.48
CA THR A 55 -0.57 -3.40 3.76
C THR A 55 -0.16 -2.80 2.44
N LEU A 56 1.12 -2.92 2.11
CA LEU A 56 1.63 -2.53 0.81
C LEU A 56 1.29 -3.63 -0.20
N LEU A 57 0.67 -3.22 -1.29
CA LEU A 57 0.33 -4.13 -2.38
C LEU A 57 1.45 -4.07 -3.43
N GLU A 58 1.94 -5.24 -3.82
CA GLU A 58 2.94 -5.41 -4.89
C GLU A 58 2.35 -5.13 -6.28
N THR A 59 1.05 -5.36 -6.49
CA THR A 59 0.43 -5.19 -7.81
C THR A 59 -0.31 -3.86 -7.89
N PRO A 60 -0.11 -3.08 -8.96
CA PRO A 60 -0.87 -1.87 -9.17
C PRO A 60 -2.31 -2.14 -9.60
N TRP A 61 -3.20 -1.23 -9.24
CA TRP A 61 -4.59 -1.27 -9.72
C TRP A 61 -4.64 -0.82 -11.18
N ALA A 62 -5.30 -1.61 -12.03
CA ALA A 62 -5.46 -1.29 -13.44
C ALA A 62 -6.92 -1.38 -13.88
N GLN A 63 -7.22 -0.75 -15.00
CA GLN A 63 -8.53 -0.86 -15.62
C GLN A 63 -8.77 -2.26 -16.18
N GLU A 64 -7.73 -2.87 -16.77
CA GLU A 64 -7.75 -4.21 -17.38
C GLU A 64 -8.09 -5.29 -16.35
N THR A 65 -7.53 -5.16 -15.15
CA THR A 65 -7.79 -6.05 -14.01
C THR A 65 -9.09 -5.69 -13.28
N GLY A 66 -9.68 -4.52 -13.55
CA GLY A 66 -11.04 -4.16 -13.19
C GLY A 66 -11.22 -3.39 -11.88
N GLU A 67 -10.14 -3.09 -11.15
CA GLU A 67 -10.16 -2.28 -9.92
C GLU A 67 -10.49 -0.82 -10.22
N LEU A 68 -10.20 -0.35 -11.43
CA LEU A 68 -10.46 1.02 -11.88
C LEU A 68 -11.60 1.08 -12.92
N THR A 69 -12.35 2.18 -12.92
CA THR A 69 -13.23 2.56 -14.03
C THR A 69 -12.40 3.11 -15.20
N PRO A 70 -12.97 3.23 -16.41
CA PRO A 70 -12.31 3.96 -17.51
C PRO A 70 -11.95 5.41 -17.16
N THR A 71 -12.63 5.97 -16.16
CA THR A 71 -12.38 7.31 -15.61
C THR A 71 -11.46 7.29 -14.37
N MET A 72 -10.70 6.22 -14.16
CA MET A 72 -9.74 6.05 -13.06
C MET A 72 -10.34 6.12 -11.64
N LYS A 73 -11.65 5.90 -11.50
CA LYS A 73 -12.32 5.80 -10.19
C LYS A 73 -12.20 4.39 -9.63
N LEU A 74 -12.10 4.28 -8.31
CA LEU A 74 -12.01 3.01 -7.60
C LEU A 74 -13.33 2.23 -7.61
N LYS A 75 -13.29 0.96 -8.03
CA LYS A 75 -14.39 0.02 -7.88
C LYS A 75 -14.25 -0.75 -6.56
N ARG A 76 -14.67 -0.12 -5.46
CA ARG A 76 -14.54 -0.67 -4.09
C ARG A 76 -14.99 -2.13 -3.96
N ARG A 77 -16.11 -2.52 -4.59
CA ARG A 77 -16.61 -3.91 -4.56
C ARG A 77 -15.59 -4.91 -5.09
N VAL A 78 -14.93 -4.60 -6.21
CA VAL A 78 -13.94 -5.47 -6.84
C VAL A 78 -12.67 -5.52 -6.01
N ILE A 79 -12.23 -4.36 -5.51
CA ILE A 79 -11.05 -4.24 -4.64
C ILE A 79 -11.24 -5.08 -3.37
N ASN A 80 -12.36 -4.91 -2.67
CA ASN A 80 -12.65 -5.65 -1.44
C ASN A 80 -12.70 -7.17 -1.67
N GLN A 81 -13.22 -7.61 -2.83
CA GLN A 81 -13.27 -9.04 -3.16
C GLN A 81 -11.89 -9.60 -3.49
N LYS A 82 -11.08 -8.89 -4.28
CA LYS A 82 -9.75 -9.35 -4.69
C LYS A 82 -8.74 -9.35 -3.56
N PHE A 83 -8.81 -8.34 -2.70
CA PHE A 83 -7.87 -8.15 -1.61
C PHE A 83 -8.44 -8.55 -0.25
N SER A 84 -9.50 -9.38 -0.23
CA SER A 84 -10.17 -9.82 1.01
C SER A 84 -9.17 -10.48 1.95
N ARG A 85 -8.28 -11.34 1.42
CA ARG A 85 -7.27 -12.04 2.20
C ARG A 85 -6.30 -11.10 2.91
N GLN A 86 -5.84 -10.03 2.25
CA GLN A 86 -4.96 -9.04 2.85
C GLN A 86 -5.70 -8.22 3.92
N ILE A 87 -6.96 -7.87 3.65
CA ILE A 87 -7.81 -7.16 4.62
C ILE A 87 -8.06 -8.03 5.86
N GLU A 88 -8.41 -9.31 5.68
CA GLU A 88 -8.60 -10.28 6.75
C GLU A 88 -7.31 -10.52 7.54
N ALA A 89 -6.15 -10.57 6.88
CA ALA A 89 -4.88 -10.70 7.56
C ALA A 89 -4.55 -9.48 8.45
N MET A 90 -4.97 -8.27 8.05
CA MET A 90 -4.82 -7.08 8.90
C MET A 90 -5.78 -7.09 10.09
N TYR A 91 -7.00 -7.59 9.89
CA TYR A 91 -8.07 -7.61 10.88
C TYR A 91 -8.60 -9.03 11.09
N PRO A 92 -7.80 -9.93 11.69
CA PRO A 92 -8.25 -11.28 11.97
C PRO A 92 -9.42 -11.22 12.97
N PRO A 93 -10.44 -12.07 12.82
CA PRO A 93 -11.47 -12.22 13.83
C PRO A 93 -10.80 -12.70 15.14
N GLU A 94 -11.15 -12.06 16.26
CA GLU A 94 -10.73 -12.45 17.61
C GLU A 94 -11.21 -13.85 18.01
#